data_AF-A0A932XUW3-F1
#
_entry.id   AF-A0A932XUW3-F1
#
_cell.length_a   1.000
_cell.length_b   1.000
_cell.length_c   1.000
_cell.angle_alpha   90.00
_cell.angle_beta   90.00
_cell.angle_gamma   90.00
#
_symmetry.space_group_name_H-M   'P 1'
#
loop_
_entity.id
_entity.type
_entity.pdbx_description
1 polymer ?
#
loop_
_entity_poly.entity_id
_entity_poly.type
_entity_poly.pdbx_seq_one_letter_code
_entity_poly.pdbx_strand_id
1 'polypeptide(L)'
;MLSVLPYLLIIFAAFAGVMLASYIYHKKRTKEVLVCPLKADCQSVVTSEYARFFGIPVELLGIGYYSLLAVSYAIIAAVPAVAAPPLVFGLLVITSAAFLFSLYLTFIQAFAIKQWCSWCLVSAGLCTIIFFLVASNSTLGLLPLLASHREVLLAIHLLGLALGLGGATTTDILFFRFLRDWRISAHEADIMRVLSQLIWFGLAVLVMSGLGLYLPQAAVLNESAKFLVKMVVVSVIIVNGAFLNLVVSPRLVTISFGQDQAPNAAGLKRWRRLAFALGAVSATSWYSAFILGLLRTSPWPFWGLLLIYLALLGGAVIGGQVLERRMARSAALPSNVIY
;
A
#
# COMPACT_ATOMS: atom_id res chain seq x y z
N MET A 1 32.70 20.82 -10.31
CA MET A 1 31.42 21.47 -10.62
C MET A 1 30.32 20.42 -10.45
N LEU A 2 29.38 20.59 -9.52
CA LEU A 2 28.14 19.81 -9.61
C LEU A 2 27.48 20.15 -10.95
N SER A 3 27.14 19.15 -11.75
CA SER A 3 26.33 19.37 -12.94
C SER A 3 24.98 19.93 -12.50
N VAL A 4 24.65 21.15 -12.92
CA VAL A 4 23.34 21.79 -12.68
C VAL A 4 22.21 21.17 -13.51
N LEU A 5 22.58 20.45 -14.58
CA LEU A 5 21.65 19.77 -15.48
C LEU A 5 20.57 18.90 -14.79
N PRO A 6 20.88 17.98 -13.86
CA PRO A 6 19.87 17.20 -13.14
C PRO A 6 18.84 18.07 -12.41
N TYR A 7 19.24 19.20 -11.82
CA TYR A 7 18.31 20.09 -11.13
C TYR A 7 17.36 20.76 -12.12
N LEU A 8 17.86 21.21 -13.27
CA LEU A 8 17.03 21.77 -14.34
C LEU A 8 16.02 20.75 -14.89
N LEU A 9 16.44 19.49 -15.05
CA LEU A 9 15.56 18.41 -15.48
C LEU A 9 14.45 18.13 -14.45
N ILE A 10 14.79 18.12 -13.15
CA ILE A 10 13.79 17.95 -12.08
C ILE A 10 12.81 19.12 -12.08
N ILE A 11 13.29 20.36 -12.20
CA ILE A 11 12.43 21.57 -12.24
C ILE A 11 11.48 21.50 -13.44
N PHE A 12 11.98 21.15 -14.62
CA PHE A 12 11.16 21.04 -15.83
C PHE A 12 10.09 19.93 -15.69
N ALA A 13 10.49 18.75 -15.23
CA ALA A 13 9.56 17.64 -15.01
C ALA A 13 8.50 17.98 -13.96
N ALA A 14 8.90 18.64 -12.87
CA ALA A 14 7.99 19.09 -11.82
C ALA A 14 7.01 20.15 -12.35
N PHE A 15 7.49 21.14 -13.10
CA PHE A 15 6.62 22.15 -13.71
C PHE A 15 5.60 21.52 -14.68
N ALA A 16 6.04 20.60 -15.54
CA ALA A 16 5.15 19.83 -16.40
C ALA A 16 4.10 19.04 -15.59
N GLY A 17 4.51 18.48 -14.44
CA GLY A 17 3.63 17.80 -13.49
C GLY A 17 2.57 18.73 -12.89
N VAL A 18 2.93 19.95 -12.49
CA VAL A 18 1.97 20.97 -12.02
C VAL A 18 0.94 21.29 -13.10
N MET A 19 1.38 21.53 -14.34
CA MET A 19 0.49 21.84 -15.46
C MET A 19 -0.47 20.68 -15.73
N LEU A 20 0.04 19.45 -15.77
CA LEU A 20 -0.76 18.25 -15.99
C LEU A 20 -1.81 18.05 -14.89
N ALA A 21 -1.39 18.14 -13.62
CA ALA A 21 -2.30 17.95 -12.49
C ALA A 21 -3.36 19.07 -12.41
N SER A 22 -2.97 20.31 -12.72
CA SER A 22 -3.89 21.45 -12.81
C SER A 22 -4.89 21.30 -13.96
N TYR A 23 -4.46 20.74 -15.10
CA TYR A 23 -5.35 20.44 -16.22
C TYR A 23 -6.42 19.40 -15.84
N ILE A 24 -6.02 18.30 -15.20
CA ILE A 24 -6.98 17.29 -14.70
C ILE A 24 -7.93 17.92 -13.69
N TYR A 25 -7.42 18.71 -12.74
CA TYR A 25 -8.23 19.41 -11.75
C TYR A 25 -9.26 20.33 -12.40
N HIS A 26 -8.85 21.14 -13.37
CA HIS A 26 -9.73 22.03 -14.12
C HIS A 26 -10.85 21.26 -14.82
N LYS A 27 -10.50 20.22 -15.60
CA LYS A 27 -11.47 19.37 -16.31
C LYS A 27 -12.48 18.71 -15.37
N LYS A 28 -12.02 18.19 -14.23
CA LYS A 28 -12.91 17.61 -13.20
C LYS A 28 -13.85 18.64 -12.61
N ARG A 29 -13.37 19.86 -12.36
CA ARG A 29 -14.19 20.96 -11.80
C ARG A 29 -15.24 21.46 -12.81
N THR A 30 -14.89 21.58 -14.09
CA THR A 30 -15.81 22.02 -15.15
C THR A 30 -16.72 20.91 -15.66
N LYS A 31 -16.56 19.67 -15.15
CA LYS A 31 -17.28 18.46 -15.58
C LYS A 31 -17.10 18.16 -17.07
N GLU A 32 -16.00 18.62 -17.65
CA GLU A 32 -15.63 18.33 -19.03
C GLU A 32 -14.99 16.95 -19.13
N VAL A 33 -15.33 16.21 -20.18
CA VAL A 33 -14.77 14.88 -20.42
C VAL A 33 -13.30 14.99 -20.80
N LEU A 34 -12.43 14.22 -20.14
CA LEU A 34 -11.02 14.12 -20.54
C LEU A 34 -10.90 13.30 -21.82
N VAL A 35 -10.35 13.93 -22.87
CA VAL A 35 -9.94 13.21 -24.07
C VAL A 35 -8.73 12.36 -23.74
N CYS A 36 -8.81 11.07 -24.07
CA CYS A 36 -7.78 10.08 -23.81
C CYS A 36 -7.04 9.75 -25.12
N PRO A 37 -5.79 10.24 -25.31
CA PRO A 37 -4.95 9.87 -26.46
C PRO A 37 -4.86 8.37 -26.78
N LEU A 38 -4.96 7.51 -25.76
CA LEU A 38 -4.93 6.04 -25.92
C LEU A 38 -6.27 5.43 -26.37
N LYS A 39 -7.28 6.26 -26.69
CA LYS A 39 -8.65 5.84 -27.03
C LYS A 39 -9.35 4.98 -25.95
N ALA A 40 -8.87 5.06 -24.71
CA ALA A 40 -9.46 4.43 -23.54
C ALA A 40 -10.35 5.40 -22.76
N ASP A 41 -11.06 4.91 -21.74
CA ASP A 41 -11.91 5.76 -20.89
C ASP A 41 -11.13 6.36 -19.71
N CYS A 42 -10.37 7.43 -20.00
CA CYS A 42 -9.70 8.24 -18.98
C CYS A 42 -10.69 8.78 -17.91
N GLN A 43 -11.97 9.02 -18.29
CA GLN A 43 -12.97 9.58 -17.39
C GLN A 43 -13.28 8.61 -16.24
N SER A 44 -13.47 7.31 -16.55
CA SER A 44 -13.70 6.28 -15.54
C SER A 44 -12.60 6.19 -14.47
N VAL A 45 -11.35 6.47 -14.85
CA VAL A 45 -10.21 6.43 -13.94
C VAL A 45 -10.22 7.62 -12.99
N VAL A 46 -10.38 8.84 -13.53
CA VAL A 46 -10.26 10.08 -12.74
C VAL A 46 -11.47 10.37 -11.84
N THR A 47 -12.60 9.69 -12.06
CA THR A 47 -13.80 9.74 -11.21
C THR A 47 -13.98 8.49 -10.34
N SER A 48 -13.06 7.52 -10.43
CA SER A 48 -13.11 6.29 -9.62
C SER A 48 -12.96 6.56 -8.12
N GLU A 49 -13.28 5.56 -7.30
CA GLU A 49 -13.05 5.61 -5.85
C GLU A 49 -11.57 5.82 -5.49
N TYR A 50 -10.64 5.39 -6.36
CA TYR A 50 -9.19 5.53 -6.18
C TYR A 50 -8.68 6.93 -6.55
N ALA A 51 -9.52 7.77 -7.16
CA ALA A 51 -9.17 9.16 -7.48
C ALA A 51 -9.18 10.09 -6.24
N ARG A 52 -9.50 9.55 -5.06
CA ARG A 52 -9.39 10.23 -3.77
C ARG A 52 -8.56 9.41 -2.79
N PHE A 53 -7.64 10.05 -2.10
CA PHE A 53 -6.82 9.45 -1.06
C PHE A 53 -7.10 10.16 0.27
N PHE A 54 -7.61 9.44 1.27
CA PHE A 54 -8.14 10.02 2.52
C PHE A 54 -9.10 11.20 2.29
N GLY A 55 -9.97 11.09 1.28
CA GLY A 55 -10.93 12.13 0.90
C GLY A 55 -10.37 13.27 0.04
N ILE A 56 -9.04 13.39 -0.08
CA ILE A 56 -8.38 14.42 -0.89
C ILE A 56 -8.27 13.95 -2.35
N PRO A 57 -8.71 14.74 -3.34
CA PRO A 57 -8.50 14.42 -4.75
C PRO A 57 -7.00 14.26 -5.09
N VAL A 58 -6.66 13.18 -5.80
CA VAL A 58 -5.28 12.83 -6.12
C VAL A 58 -4.59 13.93 -6.94
N GLU A 59 -5.31 14.62 -7.83
CA GLU A 59 -4.75 15.72 -8.61
C GLU A 59 -4.27 16.90 -7.74
N LEU A 60 -4.90 17.17 -6.59
CA LEU A 60 -4.45 18.20 -5.66
C LEU A 60 -3.17 17.79 -4.93
N LEU A 61 -3.07 16.51 -4.54
CA LEU A 61 -1.83 15.95 -3.99
C LEU A 61 -0.68 16.07 -5.00
N GLY A 62 -0.97 15.81 -6.29
CA GLY A 62 -0.03 15.99 -7.39
C GLY A 62 0.44 17.44 -7.51
N ILE A 63 -0.47 18.42 -7.54
CA ILE A 63 -0.12 19.85 -7.59
C ILE A 63 0.81 20.21 -6.42
N GLY A 64 0.49 19.78 -5.19
CA GLY A 64 1.31 20.05 -4.02
C GLY A 64 2.71 19.44 -4.12
N TYR A 65 2.81 18.16 -4.48
CA TYR A 65 4.07 17.45 -4.66
C TYR A 65 4.96 18.10 -5.72
N TYR A 66 4.42 18.34 -6.92
CA TYR A 66 5.19 18.91 -8.01
C TYR A 66 5.60 20.36 -7.74
N SER A 67 4.73 21.17 -7.12
CA SER A 67 5.07 22.54 -6.74
C SER A 67 6.19 22.59 -5.70
N LEU A 68 6.14 21.71 -4.69
CA LEU A 68 7.19 21.57 -3.70
C LEU A 68 8.53 21.26 -4.36
N LEU A 69 8.59 20.28 -5.27
CA LEU A 69 9.84 19.91 -5.93
C LEU A 69 10.36 21.00 -6.87
N ALA A 70 9.48 21.65 -7.64
CA ALA A 70 9.87 22.76 -8.51
C ALA A 70 10.53 23.89 -7.70
N VAL A 71 9.92 24.29 -6.58
CA VAL A 71 10.44 25.35 -5.71
C VAL A 71 11.72 24.93 -5.01
N SER A 72 11.75 23.75 -4.38
CA SER A 72 12.95 23.26 -3.66
C SER A 72 14.17 23.15 -4.58
N TYR A 73 14.02 22.59 -5.79
CA TYR A 73 15.13 22.47 -6.72
C TYR A 73 15.51 23.79 -7.39
N ALA A 74 14.58 24.72 -7.61
CA ALA A 74 14.91 26.07 -8.05
C ALA A 74 15.77 26.81 -7.00
N ILE A 75 15.43 26.71 -5.71
CA ILE A 75 16.20 27.28 -4.61
C ILE A 75 17.59 26.63 -4.52
N ILE A 76 17.68 25.30 -4.62
CA ILE A 76 18.96 24.58 -4.61
C ILE A 76 19.83 24.98 -5.81
N ALA A 77 19.26 25.16 -7.00
CA ALA A 77 19.99 25.59 -8.18
C ALA A 77 20.52 27.03 -8.05
N ALA A 78 19.75 27.93 -7.44
CA ALA A 78 20.14 29.32 -7.21
C ALA A 78 21.14 29.47 -6.05
N VAL A 79 20.99 28.68 -4.99
CA VAL A 79 21.80 28.75 -3.77
C VAL A 79 22.27 27.34 -3.38
N PRO A 80 23.31 26.78 -4.01
CA PRO A 80 23.73 25.39 -3.79
C PRO A 80 24.07 25.04 -2.32
N ALA A 81 24.44 26.03 -1.51
CA ALA A 81 24.71 25.87 -0.09
C ALA A 81 23.50 25.37 0.73
N VAL A 82 22.27 25.54 0.23
CA VAL A 82 21.05 25.08 0.91
C VAL A 82 20.81 23.57 0.77
N ALA A 83 21.54 22.87 -0.11
CA ALA A 83 21.40 21.43 -0.37
C ALA A 83 21.97 20.56 0.76
N ALA A 84 21.59 20.85 2.00
CA ALA A 84 22.02 20.12 3.17
C ALA A 84 21.47 18.67 3.18
N PRO A 85 22.21 17.69 3.73
CA PRO A 85 21.80 16.29 3.73
C PRO A 85 20.38 16.01 4.25
N PRO A 86 19.91 16.65 5.34
CA PRO A 86 18.53 16.45 5.82
C PRO A 86 17.46 16.88 4.82
N LEU A 87 17.68 17.99 4.11
CA LEU A 87 16.76 18.48 3.07
C LEU A 87 16.71 17.49 1.90
N VAL A 88 17.88 17.08 1.39
CA VAL A 88 17.98 16.12 0.28
C VAL A 88 17.37 14.77 0.65
N PHE A 89 17.58 14.31 1.89
CA PHE A 89 16.93 13.11 2.41
C PHE A 89 15.41 13.26 2.47
N GLY A 90 14.89 14.40 2.93
CA GLY A 90 13.45 14.69 2.93
C GLY A 90 12.85 14.67 1.52
N LEU A 91 13.51 15.30 0.55
CA LEU A 91 13.09 15.28 -0.86
C LEU A 91 13.12 13.86 -1.44
N LEU A 92 14.14 13.06 -1.10
CA LEU A 92 14.24 11.66 -1.47
C LEU A 92 13.07 10.84 -0.91
N VAL A 93 12.72 11.02 0.36
CA VAL A 93 11.58 10.33 1.00
C VAL A 93 10.27 10.70 0.29
N ILE A 94 10.04 11.99 0.05
CA ILE A 94 8.82 12.49 -0.61
C ILE A 94 8.69 11.94 -2.03
N THR A 95 9.77 11.98 -2.82
CA THR A 95 9.72 11.48 -4.20
C THR A 95 9.67 9.94 -4.27
N SER A 96 10.22 9.23 -3.29
CA SER A 96 10.07 7.77 -3.17
C SER A 96 8.61 7.40 -2.90
N ALA A 97 7.96 8.13 -1.99
CA ALA A 97 6.54 7.96 -1.70
C ALA A 97 5.66 8.26 -2.92
N ALA A 98 5.92 9.35 -3.64
CA ALA A 98 5.19 9.71 -4.85
C ALA A 98 5.34 8.67 -5.98
N PHE A 99 6.56 8.16 -6.17
CA PHE A 99 6.84 7.09 -7.15
C PHE A 99 6.07 5.81 -6.84
N LEU A 100 6.12 5.33 -5.60
CA LEU A 100 5.43 4.10 -5.21
C LEU A 100 3.90 4.26 -5.20
N PHE A 101 3.40 5.44 -4.80
CA PHE A 101 1.98 5.75 -4.91
C PHE A 101 1.53 5.77 -6.37
N SER A 102 2.35 6.29 -7.29
CA SER A 102 2.07 6.27 -8.73
C SER A 102 2.09 4.84 -9.30
N LEU A 103 3.01 3.98 -8.85
CA LEU A 103 3.00 2.56 -9.19
C LEU A 103 1.74 1.85 -8.68
N TYR A 104 1.32 2.14 -7.46
CA TYR A 104 0.06 1.64 -6.89
C TYR A 104 -1.15 2.04 -7.75
N LEU A 105 -1.28 3.33 -8.10
CA LEU A 105 -2.38 3.79 -8.95
C LEU A 105 -2.32 3.22 -10.37
N THR A 106 -1.13 2.97 -10.90
CA THR A 106 -0.93 2.29 -12.20
C THR A 106 -1.37 0.84 -12.13
N PHE A 107 -1.04 0.14 -11.04
CA PHE A 107 -1.48 -1.23 -10.78
C PHE A 107 -3.02 -1.30 -10.64
N ILE A 108 -3.63 -0.36 -9.93
CA ILE A 108 -5.10 -0.27 -9.80
C ILE A 108 -5.77 -0.04 -11.16
N GLN A 109 -5.21 0.80 -12.03
CA GLN A 109 -5.71 0.97 -13.40
C GLN A 109 -5.70 -0.35 -14.18
N ALA A 110 -4.63 -1.13 -14.07
CA ALA A 110 -4.49 -2.40 -14.78
C ALA A 110 -5.45 -3.49 -14.29
N PHE A 111 -5.59 -3.66 -12.97
CA PHE A 111 -6.24 -4.84 -12.39
C PHE A 111 -7.61 -4.58 -11.79
N ALA A 112 -7.82 -3.42 -11.17
CA ALA A 112 -9.08 -3.08 -10.51
C ALA A 112 -10.04 -2.37 -11.47
N ILE A 113 -9.59 -1.28 -12.11
CA ILE A 113 -10.43 -0.47 -13.01
C ILE A 113 -10.47 -1.08 -14.42
N LYS A 114 -9.38 -1.73 -14.85
CA LYS A 114 -9.19 -2.31 -16.19
C LYS A 114 -9.35 -1.27 -17.31
N GLN A 115 -8.94 -0.03 -17.04
CA GLN A 115 -8.93 1.08 -17.98
C GLN A 115 -7.62 1.85 -17.81
N TRP A 116 -7.08 2.35 -18.92
CA TRP A 116 -5.83 3.10 -18.93
C TRP A 116 -6.12 4.60 -19.11
N CYS A 117 -5.54 5.43 -18.23
CA CYS A 117 -5.60 6.88 -18.37
C CYS A 117 -4.23 7.43 -18.78
N SER A 118 -4.11 7.96 -20.01
CA SER A 118 -2.86 8.50 -20.53
C SER A 118 -2.30 9.64 -19.66
N TRP A 119 -3.17 10.50 -19.12
CA TRP A 119 -2.76 11.61 -18.24
C TRP A 119 -2.16 11.10 -16.94
N CYS A 120 -2.77 10.07 -16.33
CA CYS A 120 -2.24 9.43 -15.13
C CYS A 120 -0.91 8.72 -15.41
N LEU A 121 -0.78 8.05 -16.57
CA LEU A 121 0.47 7.39 -16.97
C LEU A 121 1.62 8.39 -17.23
N VAL A 122 1.33 9.53 -17.85
CA VAL A 122 2.32 10.61 -18.02
C VAL A 122 2.76 11.14 -16.66
N SER A 123 1.81 11.39 -15.74
CA SER A 123 2.15 11.77 -14.36
C SER A 123 3.02 10.72 -13.66
N ALA A 124 2.69 9.43 -13.79
CA ALA A 124 3.49 8.35 -13.24
C ALA A 124 4.92 8.32 -13.82
N GLY A 125 5.06 8.59 -15.12
CA GLY A 125 6.36 8.77 -15.78
C GLY A 125 7.16 9.94 -15.21
N LEU A 126 6.53 11.10 -15.01
CA LEU A 126 7.17 12.28 -14.42
C LEU A 126 7.66 12.01 -12.98
N CYS A 127 6.82 11.44 -12.12
CA CYS A 127 7.22 11.02 -10.77
C CYS A 127 8.41 10.04 -10.80
N THR A 128 8.40 9.10 -11.74
CA THR A 128 9.48 8.10 -11.91
C THR A 128 10.79 8.76 -12.29
N ILE A 129 10.77 9.65 -13.31
CA ILE A 129 11.95 10.40 -13.75
C ILE A 129 12.52 11.22 -12.59
N ILE A 130 11.66 11.95 -11.86
CA ILE A 130 12.10 12.77 -10.74
C ILE A 130 12.73 11.90 -9.64
N PHE A 131 12.09 10.79 -9.25
CA PHE A 131 12.65 9.87 -8.25
C PHE A 131 14.06 9.41 -8.61
N PHE A 132 14.27 8.95 -9.85
CA PHE A 132 15.59 8.48 -10.28
C PHE A 132 16.62 9.63 -10.31
N LEU A 133 16.26 10.81 -10.80
CA LEU A 133 17.16 11.97 -10.82
C LEU A 133 17.57 12.39 -9.40
N VAL A 134 16.64 12.41 -8.45
CA VAL A 134 16.89 12.75 -7.05
C VAL A 134 17.80 11.69 -6.40
N ALA A 135 17.51 10.40 -6.61
CA ALA A 135 18.27 9.30 -6.03
C ALA A 135 19.72 9.26 -6.56
N SER A 136 19.91 9.41 -7.88
CA SER A 136 21.22 9.31 -8.53
C SER A 136 22.11 10.54 -8.34
N ASN A 137 21.53 11.72 -8.09
CA ASN A 137 22.26 12.99 -7.94
C ASN A 137 22.27 13.52 -6.50
N SER A 138 22.10 12.63 -5.52
CA SER A 138 22.25 12.99 -4.10
C SER A 138 23.70 13.38 -3.79
N THR A 139 23.90 14.51 -3.10
CA THR A 139 25.23 15.11 -2.85
C THR A 139 26.19 14.18 -2.11
N LEU A 140 25.66 13.37 -1.19
CA LEU A 140 26.42 12.37 -0.41
C LEU A 140 26.44 10.98 -1.09
N GLY A 141 25.75 10.82 -2.22
CA GLY A 141 25.38 9.52 -2.77
C GLY A 141 24.25 8.83 -1.99
N LEU A 142 23.51 7.94 -2.66
CA LEU A 142 22.30 7.33 -2.10
C LEU A 142 22.58 6.49 -0.84
N LEU A 143 23.57 5.58 -0.92
CA LEU A 143 23.85 4.65 0.19
C LEU A 143 24.35 5.36 1.45
N PRO A 144 25.31 6.30 1.39
CA PRO A 144 25.74 7.02 2.59
C PRO A 144 24.66 7.97 3.13
N LEU A 145 23.81 8.53 2.27
CA LEU A 145 22.66 9.34 2.69
C LEU A 145 21.66 8.49 3.50
N LEU A 146 21.33 7.29 3.03
CA LEU A 146 20.47 6.36 3.77
C LEU A 146 21.13 5.91 5.09
N ALA A 147 22.43 5.59 5.06
CA ALA A 147 23.17 5.16 6.23
C ALA A 147 23.21 6.23 7.34
N SER A 148 23.41 7.51 6.96
CA SER A 148 23.44 8.64 7.90
C SER A 148 22.07 8.94 8.54
N HIS A 149 20.97 8.50 7.93
CA HIS A 149 19.60 8.71 8.43
C HIS A 149 18.96 7.42 8.94
N ARG A 150 19.77 6.43 9.34
CA ARG A 150 19.32 5.11 9.79
C ARG A 150 18.26 5.19 10.91
N GLU A 151 18.46 6.04 11.91
CA GLU A 151 17.53 6.13 13.05
C GLU A 151 16.17 6.70 12.64
N VAL A 152 16.16 7.67 11.71
CA VAL A 152 14.93 8.20 11.12
C VAL A 152 14.22 7.12 10.30
N LEU A 153 14.95 6.37 9.47
CA LEU A 153 14.39 5.25 8.71
C LEU A 153 13.83 4.16 9.63
N LEU A 154 14.51 3.84 10.73
CA LEU A 154 14.04 2.88 11.73
C LEU A 154 12.75 3.35 12.40
N ALA A 155 12.68 4.63 12.80
CA ALA A 155 11.46 5.21 13.36
C ALA A 155 10.28 5.12 12.37
N ILE A 156 10.50 5.49 11.11
CA ILE A 156 9.50 5.38 10.05
C ILE A 156 9.09 3.90 9.82
N HIS A 157 10.05 2.97 9.88
CA HIS A 157 9.79 1.54 9.73
C HIS A 157 8.90 0.98 10.85
N LEU A 158 9.19 1.37 12.10
CA LEU A 158 8.38 0.98 13.25
C LEU A 158 6.98 1.60 13.22
N LEU A 159 6.84 2.84 12.72
CA LEU A 159 5.54 3.46 12.49
C LEU A 159 4.74 2.67 11.44
N GLY A 160 5.34 2.32 10.30
CA GLY A 160 4.70 1.50 9.28
C GLY A 160 4.27 0.13 9.80
N LEU A 161 5.11 -0.50 10.64
CA LEU A 161 4.79 -1.75 11.32
C LEU A 161 3.60 -1.61 12.29
N ALA A 162 3.58 -0.55 13.11
CA ALA A 162 2.49 -0.28 14.04
C ALA A 162 1.16 -0.05 13.31
N LEU A 163 1.16 0.76 12.24
CA LEU A 163 -0.01 1.01 11.41
C LEU A 163 -0.51 -0.27 10.71
N GLY A 164 0.41 -1.04 10.13
CA GLY A 164 0.09 -2.28 9.41
C GLY A 164 -0.44 -3.38 10.34
N LEU A 165 0.31 -3.75 11.38
CA LEU A 165 -0.06 -4.77 12.35
C LEU A 165 -1.33 -4.38 13.12
N GLY A 166 -1.43 -3.13 13.59
CA GLY A 166 -2.59 -2.62 14.32
C GLY A 166 -3.84 -2.55 13.44
N GLY A 167 -3.70 -2.06 12.20
CA GLY A 167 -4.78 -2.00 11.23
C GLY A 167 -5.28 -3.39 10.84
N ALA A 168 -4.38 -4.34 10.57
CA ALA A 168 -4.72 -5.72 10.25
C ALA A 168 -5.46 -6.39 11.41
N THR A 169 -4.94 -6.27 12.63
CA THR A 169 -5.57 -6.84 13.83
C THR A 169 -6.96 -6.27 14.06
N THR A 170 -7.12 -4.95 13.95
CA THR A 170 -8.42 -4.28 14.11
C THR A 170 -9.41 -4.74 13.04
N THR A 171 -8.95 -4.85 11.79
CA THR A 171 -9.75 -5.30 10.65
C THR A 171 -10.21 -6.75 10.85
N ASP A 172 -9.32 -7.63 11.29
CA ASP A 172 -9.67 -9.03 11.54
C ASP A 172 -10.73 -9.13 12.66
N ILE A 173 -10.58 -8.38 13.76
CA ILE A 173 -11.56 -8.34 14.86
C ILE A 173 -12.93 -7.83 14.38
N LEU A 174 -12.94 -6.70 13.66
CA LEU A 174 -14.18 -6.11 13.15
C LEU A 174 -14.83 -7.01 12.10
N PHE A 175 -14.05 -7.66 11.24
CA PHE A 175 -14.54 -8.62 10.27
C PHE A 175 -15.30 -9.77 10.95
N PHE A 176 -14.78 -10.34 12.03
CA PHE A 176 -15.51 -11.36 12.79
C PHE A 176 -16.76 -10.82 13.48
N ARG A 177 -16.73 -9.56 13.92
CA ARG A 177 -17.88 -8.89 14.55
C ARG A 177 -19.00 -8.62 13.53
N PHE A 178 -18.66 -8.08 12.36
CA PHE A 178 -19.58 -7.74 11.28
C PHE A 178 -20.05 -8.96 10.49
N LEU A 179 -19.35 -10.09 10.57
CA LEU A 179 -19.84 -11.35 9.98
C LEU A 179 -20.65 -12.22 10.95
N ARG A 180 -20.97 -11.72 12.14
CA ARG A 180 -21.78 -12.48 13.11
C ARG A 180 -23.19 -12.77 12.58
N ASP A 181 -23.79 -11.79 11.91
CA ASP A 181 -25.15 -11.81 11.35
C ASP A 181 -25.16 -12.00 9.81
N TRP A 182 -23.98 -12.23 9.21
CA TRP A 182 -23.77 -12.44 7.78
C TRP A 182 -24.17 -11.27 6.87
N ARG A 183 -24.31 -10.06 7.42
CA ARG A 183 -24.67 -8.86 6.67
C ARG A 183 -23.72 -7.73 7.05
N ILE A 184 -23.12 -7.08 6.04
CA ILE A 184 -22.28 -5.90 6.26
C ILE A 184 -23.12 -4.69 5.87
N SER A 185 -23.35 -3.77 6.79
CA SER A 185 -24.03 -2.49 6.52
C SER A 185 -23.11 -1.55 5.72
N ALA A 186 -23.70 -0.53 5.08
CA ALA A 186 -22.93 0.47 4.33
C ALA A 186 -21.90 1.21 5.21
N HIS A 187 -22.25 1.49 6.46
CA HIS A 187 -21.36 2.12 7.43
C HIS A 187 -20.19 1.21 7.82
N GLU A 188 -20.43 -0.09 8.03
CA GLU A 188 -19.38 -1.07 8.34
C GLU A 188 -18.44 -1.26 7.15
N ALA A 189 -18.96 -1.28 5.92
CA ALA A 189 -18.14 -1.34 4.72
C ALA A 189 -17.23 -0.12 4.57
N ASP A 190 -17.71 1.08 4.95
CA ASP A 190 -16.90 2.29 4.93
C ASP A 190 -15.75 2.27 5.95
N ILE A 191 -16.03 1.83 7.19
CA ILE A 191 -15.01 1.64 8.23
C ILE A 191 -13.94 0.67 7.73
N MET A 192 -14.35 -0.47 7.17
CA MET A 192 -13.45 -1.49 6.63
C MET A 192 -12.56 -0.95 5.51
N ARG A 193 -13.11 -0.07 4.66
CA ARG A 193 -12.36 0.60 3.58
C ARG A 193 -11.30 1.55 4.14
N VAL A 194 -11.64 2.39 5.12
CA VAL A 194 -10.67 3.28 5.77
C VAL A 194 -9.54 2.49 6.43
N LEU A 195 -9.87 1.39 7.13
CA LEU A 195 -8.87 0.52 7.74
C LEU A 195 -7.98 -0.16 6.69
N SER A 196 -8.54 -0.62 5.57
CA SER A 196 -7.74 -1.19 4.47
C SER A 196 -6.77 -0.15 3.89
N GLN A 197 -7.22 1.10 3.67
CA GLN A 197 -6.34 2.19 3.23
C GLN A 197 -5.20 2.45 4.21
N LEU A 198 -5.48 2.43 5.52
CA LEU A 198 -4.47 2.57 6.57
C LEU A 198 -3.46 1.41 6.55
N ILE A 199 -3.90 0.17 6.37
CA ILE A 199 -3.02 -1.02 6.27
C ILE A 199 -2.09 -0.89 5.07
N TRP A 200 -2.62 -0.56 3.89
CA TRP A 200 -1.82 -0.41 2.68
C TRP A 200 -0.83 0.75 2.78
N PHE A 201 -1.24 1.86 3.38
CA PHE A 201 -0.35 2.97 3.68
C PHE A 201 0.78 2.54 4.65
N GLY A 202 0.44 1.89 5.76
CA GLY A 202 1.42 1.36 6.72
C GLY A 202 2.39 0.36 6.10
N LEU A 203 1.89 -0.55 5.24
CA LEU A 203 2.71 -1.51 4.50
C LEU A 203 3.66 -0.81 3.51
N ALA A 204 3.20 0.22 2.79
CA ALA A 204 4.05 1.00 1.90
C ALA A 204 5.17 1.71 2.68
N VAL A 205 4.82 2.35 3.80
CA VAL A 205 5.79 2.99 4.72
C VAL A 205 6.81 1.97 5.23
N LEU A 206 6.35 0.77 5.64
CA LEU A 206 7.21 -0.32 6.12
C LEU A 206 8.17 -0.81 5.03
N VAL A 207 7.69 -1.03 3.81
CA VAL A 207 8.52 -1.50 2.69
C VAL A 207 9.55 -0.44 2.27
N MET A 208 9.14 0.82 2.13
CA MET A 208 10.04 1.92 1.76
C MET A 208 11.18 2.10 2.75
N SER A 209 10.82 2.27 4.03
CA SER A 209 11.81 2.42 5.11
C SER A 209 12.66 1.17 5.26
N GLY A 210 12.08 -0.02 5.07
CA GLY A 210 12.79 -1.29 5.07
C GLY A 210 13.84 -1.40 3.97
N LEU A 211 13.52 -0.96 2.75
CA LEU A 211 14.47 -0.86 1.64
C LEU A 211 15.58 0.14 1.96
N GLY A 212 15.24 1.29 2.53
CA GLY A 212 16.21 2.30 2.98
C GLY A 212 17.19 1.77 4.03
N LEU A 213 16.71 0.95 4.97
CA LEU A 213 17.55 0.27 5.97
C LEU A 213 18.36 -0.89 5.38
N TYR A 214 17.80 -1.57 4.37
CA TYR A 214 18.42 -2.73 3.72
C TYR A 214 19.59 -2.34 2.83
N LEU A 215 19.42 -1.35 1.95
CA LEU A 215 20.39 -1.03 0.91
C LEU A 215 21.81 -0.78 1.45
N PRO A 216 22.03 0.00 2.53
CA PRO A 216 23.36 0.21 3.10
C PRO A 216 23.98 -1.04 3.75
N GLN A 217 23.19 -2.06 4.08
CA GLN A 217 23.61 -3.26 4.83
C GLN A 217 23.29 -4.57 4.09
N ALA A 218 23.08 -4.51 2.77
CA ALA A 218 22.54 -5.63 2.01
C ALA A 218 23.39 -6.90 2.13
N ALA A 219 24.72 -6.77 2.09
CA ALA A 219 25.65 -7.90 2.22
C ALA A 219 25.44 -8.65 3.54
N VAL A 220 25.37 -7.93 4.67
CA VAL A 220 25.19 -8.51 6.01
C VAL A 220 23.78 -9.10 6.18
N LEU A 221 22.76 -8.40 5.69
CA LEU A 221 21.37 -8.84 5.85
C LEU A 221 21.03 -10.07 5.01
N ASN A 222 21.66 -10.24 3.84
CA ASN A 222 21.46 -11.41 3.00
C ASN A 222 22.01 -12.71 3.61
N GLU A 223 22.92 -12.63 4.57
CA GLU A 223 23.40 -13.79 5.33
C GLU A 223 22.54 -14.09 6.58
N SER A 224 21.62 -13.20 6.93
CA SER A 224 20.81 -13.32 8.13
C SER A 224 19.56 -14.16 7.90
N ALA A 225 19.52 -15.38 8.45
CA ALA A 225 18.38 -16.29 8.35
C ALA A 225 17.04 -15.64 8.79
N LYS A 226 17.03 -14.92 9.92
CA LYS A 226 15.82 -14.21 10.39
C LYS A 226 15.36 -13.14 9.40
N PHE A 227 16.28 -12.45 8.73
CA PHE A 227 15.94 -11.41 7.75
C PHE A 227 15.33 -12.05 6.51
N LEU A 228 15.95 -13.10 5.97
CA LEU A 228 15.45 -13.81 4.80
C LEU A 228 14.05 -14.40 5.04
N VAL A 229 13.81 -15.03 6.19
CA VAL A 229 12.47 -15.52 6.54
C VAL A 229 11.49 -14.35 6.71
N LYS A 230 11.90 -13.25 7.32
CA LYS A 230 11.07 -12.04 7.39
C LYS A 230 10.67 -11.53 6.00
N MET A 231 11.56 -11.61 5.01
CA MET A 231 11.22 -11.22 3.63
C MET A 231 10.18 -12.15 3.01
N VAL A 232 10.29 -13.46 3.22
CA VAL A 232 9.24 -14.42 2.81
C VAL A 232 7.90 -14.07 3.45
N VAL A 233 7.88 -13.81 4.77
CA VAL A 233 6.67 -13.43 5.51
C VAL A 233 6.07 -12.12 4.96
N VAL A 234 6.88 -11.11 4.70
CA VAL A 234 6.42 -9.84 4.11
C VAL A 234 5.84 -10.04 2.71
N SER A 235 6.44 -10.90 1.88
CA SER A 235 5.88 -11.27 0.57
C SER A 235 4.51 -11.94 0.72
N VAL A 236 4.34 -12.83 1.72
CA VAL A 236 3.03 -13.43 2.01
C VAL A 236 2.01 -12.36 2.41
N ILE A 237 2.37 -11.40 3.26
CA ILE A 237 1.50 -10.27 3.63
C ILE A 237 1.03 -9.51 2.39
N ILE A 238 1.95 -9.14 1.49
CA ILE A 238 1.66 -8.38 0.27
C ILE A 238 0.72 -9.17 -0.65
N VAL A 239 1.06 -10.43 -0.95
CA VAL A 239 0.27 -11.27 -1.87
C VAL A 239 -1.11 -11.59 -1.29
N ASN A 240 -1.17 -11.95 0.00
CA ASN A 240 -2.43 -12.23 0.70
C ASN A 240 -3.33 -10.98 0.72
N GLY A 241 -2.77 -9.82 1.06
CA GLY A 241 -3.48 -8.55 1.08
C GLY A 241 -4.02 -8.16 -0.30
N ALA A 242 -3.21 -8.31 -1.35
CA ALA A 242 -3.62 -8.05 -2.72
C ALA A 242 -4.76 -8.98 -3.16
N PHE A 243 -4.64 -10.28 -2.90
CA PHE A 243 -5.68 -11.25 -3.22
C PHE A 243 -6.99 -10.97 -2.46
N LEU A 244 -6.91 -10.69 -1.16
CA LEU A 244 -8.08 -10.37 -0.36
C LEU A 244 -8.82 -9.12 -0.89
N ASN A 245 -8.09 -8.03 -1.16
CA ASN A 245 -8.70 -6.76 -1.54
C ASN A 245 -9.17 -6.72 -3.00
N LEU A 246 -8.44 -7.33 -3.94
CA LEU A 246 -8.76 -7.24 -5.37
C LEU A 246 -9.71 -8.35 -5.84
N VAL A 247 -9.72 -9.49 -5.15
CA VAL A 247 -10.40 -10.71 -5.61
C VAL A 247 -11.54 -11.09 -4.67
N VAL A 248 -11.30 -11.16 -3.36
CA VAL A 248 -12.27 -11.69 -2.40
C VAL A 248 -13.26 -10.63 -1.93
N SER A 249 -12.78 -9.46 -1.50
CA SER A 249 -13.61 -8.38 -0.95
C SER A 249 -14.72 -7.92 -1.91
N PRO A 250 -14.45 -7.63 -3.20
CA PRO A 250 -15.50 -7.18 -4.13
C PRO A 250 -16.59 -8.24 -4.33
N ARG A 251 -16.21 -9.52 -4.30
CA ARG A 251 -17.16 -10.64 -4.44
C ARG A 251 -17.99 -10.87 -3.18
N LEU A 252 -17.48 -10.60 -2.00
CA LEU A 252 -18.27 -10.65 -0.77
C LEU A 252 -19.32 -9.54 -0.73
N VAL A 253 -18.90 -8.31 -1.02
CA VAL A 253 -19.80 -7.13 -1.01
C VAL A 253 -20.93 -7.29 -2.03
N THR A 254 -20.60 -7.68 -3.27
CA THR A 254 -21.62 -7.87 -4.33
C THR A 254 -22.66 -8.93 -3.97
N ILE A 255 -22.28 -10.02 -3.30
CA ILE A 255 -23.23 -11.06 -2.88
C ILE A 255 -24.05 -10.60 -1.65
N SER A 256 -23.47 -9.81 -0.75
CA SER A 256 -24.18 -9.29 0.43
C SER A 256 -25.19 -8.17 0.12
N PHE A 257 -24.98 -7.40 -0.95
CA PHE A 257 -25.86 -6.29 -1.37
C PHE A 257 -26.70 -6.57 -2.63
N GLY A 258 -26.48 -7.68 -3.34
CA GLY A 258 -27.29 -8.07 -4.49
C GLY A 258 -28.72 -8.39 -4.08
N GLN A 259 -29.65 -7.46 -4.30
CA GLN A 259 -31.02 -7.53 -3.79
C GLN A 259 -31.99 -8.44 -4.55
N ASP A 260 -31.69 -8.99 -5.73
CA ASP A 260 -32.76 -9.59 -6.57
C ASP A 260 -32.54 -11.03 -7.07
N GLN A 261 -31.48 -11.71 -6.65
CA GLN A 261 -31.31 -13.14 -6.94
C GLN A 261 -30.91 -13.86 -5.66
N ALA A 262 -31.69 -14.88 -5.27
CA ALA A 262 -31.35 -15.77 -4.17
C ALA A 262 -29.89 -16.20 -4.34
N PRO A 263 -28.98 -15.80 -3.42
CA PRO A 263 -27.56 -16.01 -3.61
C PRO A 263 -27.31 -17.50 -3.77
N ASN A 264 -26.52 -17.89 -4.77
CA ASN A 264 -26.07 -19.27 -4.90
C ASN A 264 -25.32 -19.64 -3.61
N ALA A 265 -26.00 -20.35 -2.69
CA ALA A 265 -25.55 -20.53 -1.31
C ALA A 265 -24.17 -21.20 -1.23
N ALA A 266 -23.83 -22.01 -2.23
CA ALA A 266 -22.51 -22.60 -2.40
C ALA A 266 -21.40 -21.55 -2.68
N GLY A 267 -21.71 -20.53 -3.49
CA GLY A 267 -20.79 -19.44 -3.83
C GLY A 267 -20.47 -18.54 -2.63
N LEU A 268 -21.49 -18.11 -1.89
CA LEU A 268 -21.31 -17.28 -0.68
C LEU A 268 -20.46 -18.02 0.36
N LYS A 269 -20.73 -19.31 0.59
CA LYS A 269 -19.97 -20.17 1.50
C LYS A 269 -18.51 -20.28 1.10
N ARG A 270 -18.19 -20.38 -0.20
CA ARG A 270 -16.81 -20.46 -0.69
C ARG A 270 -16.03 -19.18 -0.39
N TRP A 271 -16.56 -18.02 -0.76
CA TRP A 271 -15.88 -16.73 -0.55
C TRP A 271 -15.71 -16.40 0.93
N ARG A 272 -16.70 -16.75 1.75
CA ARG A 272 -16.59 -16.65 3.21
C ARG A 272 -15.43 -17.49 3.76
N ARG A 273 -15.37 -18.78 3.41
CA ARG A 273 -14.29 -19.67 3.87
C ARG A 273 -12.91 -19.16 3.47
N LEU A 274 -12.79 -18.64 2.25
CA LEU A 274 -11.56 -18.02 1.78
C LEU A 274 -11.21 -16.81 2.64
N ALA A 275 -12.16 -15.91 2.93
CA ALA A 275 -11.88 -14.73 3.72
C ALA A 275 -11.42 -15.07 5.16
N PHE A 276 -12.01 -16.08 5.81
CA PHE A 276 -11.54 -16.57 7.12
C PHE A 276 -10.12 -17.13 7.05
N ALA A 277 -9.76 -17.87 5.99
CA ALA A 277 -8.39 -18.35 5.79
C ALA A 277 -7.41 -17.19 5.60
N LEU A 278 -7.75 -16.22 4.75
CA LEU A 278 -6.88 -15.09 4.41
C LEU A 278 -6.69 -14.14 5.60
N GLY A 279 -7.71 -13.97 6.45
CA GLY A 279 -7.58 -13.25 7.74
C GLY A 279 -6.60 -13.94 8.67
N ALA A 280 -6.70 -15.27 8.82
CA ALA A 280 -5.72 -16.04 9.61
C ALA A 280 -4.29 -15.94 9.05
N VAL A 281 -4.12 -16.03 7.73
CA VAL A 281 -2.81 -15.82 7.07
C VAL A 281 -2.26 -14.43 7.36
N SER A 282 -3.11 -13.40 7.28
CA SER A 282 -2.75 -12.00 7.55
C SER A 282 -2.23 -11.84 8.98
N ALA A 283 -3.05 -12.20 9.99
CA ALA A 283 -2.69 -12.08 11.40
C ALA A 283 -1.38 -12.82 11.72
N THR A 284 -1.29 -14.10 11.36
CA THR A 284 -0.08 -14.90 11.64
C THR A 284 1.16 -14.30 10.99
N SER A 285 1.05 -13.79 9.77
CA SER A 285 2.20 -13.22 9.05
C SER A 285 2.65 -11.89 9.64
N TRP A 286 1.73 -10.99 9.99
CA TRP A 286 2.07 -9.72 10.64
C TRP A 286 2.78 -9.92 11.99
N TYR A 287 2.23 -10.80 12.85
CA TYR A 287 2.87 -11.11 14.13
C TYR A 287 4.21 -11.84 13.95
N SER A 288 4.34 -12.72 12.94
CA SER A 288 5.62 -13.38 12.63
C SER A 288 6.68 -12.37 12.20
N ALA A 289 6.33 -11.41 11.32
CA ALA A 289 7.25 -10.35 10.90
C ALA A 289 7.69 -9.47 12.07
N PHE A 290 6.76 -9.12 12.97
CA PHE A 290 7.04 -8.37 14.20
C PHE A 290 8.00 -9.14 15.12
N ILE A 291 7.71 -10.40 15.43
CA ILE A 291 8.54 -11.25 16.31
C ILE A 291 9.95 -11.41 15.72
N LEU A 292 10.07 -11.74 14.43
CA LEU A 292 11.37 -11.85 13.76
C LEU A 292 12.17 -10.54 13.79
N GLY A 293 11.48 -9.39 13.79
CA GLY A 293 12.08 -8.06 13.94
C GLY A 293 12.61 -7.78 15.35
N LEU A 294 11.99 -8.35 16.39
CA LEU A 294 12.42 -8.19 17.79
C LEU A 294 13.64 -9.05 18.15
N LEU A 295 13.84 -10.17 17.46
CA LEU A 295 14.95 -11.08 17.75
C LEU A 295 16.30 -10.38 17.51
N ARG A 296 17.16 -10.37 18.52
CA ARG A 296 18.54 -9.85 18.40
C ARG A 296 19.40 -10.78 17.53
N THR A 297 19.40 -12.07 17.82
CA THR A 297 20.12 -13.14 17.09
C THR A 297 19.15 -14.12 16.42
N SER A 298 19.61 -14.92 15.45
CA SER A 298 18.79 -15.97 14.83
C SER A 298 18.87 -17.23 15.71
N PRO A 299 17.77 -17.68 16.34
CA PRO A 299 17.79 -18.87 17.19
C PRO A 299 17.89 -20.17 16.38
N TRP A 300 17.46 -20.13 15.11
CA TRP A 300 17.43 -21.28 14.20
C TRP A 300 17.97 -20.89 12.82
N PRO A 301 18.45 -21.86 12.02
CA PRO A 301 18.79 -21.62 10.62
C PRO A 301 17.54 -21.32 9.78
N PHE A 302 17.75 -20.84 8.56
CA PHE A 302 16.68 -20.41 7.63
C PHE A 302 15.53 -21.42 7.54
N TRP A 303 15.84 -22.69 7.25
CA TRP A 303 14.83 -23.74 7.09
C TRP A 303 14.05 -24.02 8.39
N GLY A 304 14.71 -23.96 9.55
CA GLY A 304 14.04 -24.13 10.84
C GLY A 304 13.02 -23.04 11.12
N LEU A 305 13.41 -21.77 10.91
CA LEU A 305 12.50 -20.64 11.05
C LEU A 305 11.34 -20.68 10.03
N LEU A 306 11.62 -21.06 8.78
CA LEU A 306 10.61 -21.17 7.74
C LEU A 306 9.58 -22.26 8.07
N LEU A 307 10.03 -23.43 8.55
CA LEU A 307 9.14 -24.52 8.95
C LEU A 307 8.24 -24.12 10.13
N ILE A 308 8.79 -23.42 11.13
CA ILE A 308 8.00 -22.87 12.25
C ILE A 308 6.92 -21.93 11.72
N TYR A 309 7.28 -20.99 10.83
CA TYR A 309 6.31 -20.07 10.22
C TYR A 309 5.21 -20.82 9.45
N LEU A 310 5.57 -21.79 8.60
CA LEU A 310 4.61 -22.57 7.82
C LEU A 310 3.69 -23.43 8.70
N ALA A 311 4.20 -23.99 9.80
CA ALA A 311 3.41 -24.74 10.76
C ALA A 311 2.39 -23.83 11.48
N LEU A 312 2.83 -22.65 11.95
CA LEU A 312 1.95 -21.65 12.54
C LEU A 312 0.87 -21.19 11.55
N LEU A 313 1.26 -20.95 10.30
CA LEU A 313 0.36 -20.55 9.23
C LEU A 313 -0.71 -21.64 8.95
N GLY A 314 -0.28 -22.89 8.81
CA GLY A 314 -1.19 -24.03 8.61
C GLY A 314 -2.17 -24.20 9.77
N GLY A 315 -1.67 -24.13 11.01
CA GLY A 315 -2.49 -24.19 12.22
C GLY A 315 -3.52 -23.06 12.28
N ALA A 316 -3.12 -21.83 11.96
CA ALA A 316 -4.01 -20.67 11.92
C ALA A 316 -5.09 -20.80 10.85
N VAL A 317 -4.74 -21.27 9.63
CA VAL A 317 -5.73 -21.52 8.57
C VAL A 317 -6.74 -22.59 8.99
N ILE A 318 -6.28 -23.71 9.56
CA ILE A 318 -7.17 -24.76 10.08
C ILE A 318 -8.10 -24.20 11.15
N GLY A 319 -7.56 -23.42 12.11
CA GLY A 319 -8.33 -22.74 13.14
C GLY A 319 -9.39 -21.80 12.56
N GLY A 320 -9.03 -20.99 11.57
CA GLY A 320 -9.95 -20.11 10.85
C GLY A 320 -11.07 -20.87 10.14
N GLN A 321 -10.79 -22.03 9.54
CA GLN A 321 -11.81 -22.89 8.94
C GLN A 321 -12.75 -23.52 9.98
N VAL A 322 -12.22 -23.91 11.15
CA VAL A 322 -13.04 -24.43 12.26
C VAL A 322 -13.96 -23.34 12.79
N LEU A 323 -13.46 -22.11 12.96
CA LEU A 323 -14.23 -20.97 13.41
C LEU A 323 -15.37 -20.63 12.43
N GLU A 324 -15.08 -20.60 11.11
CA GLU A 324 -16.10 -20.41 10.07
C GLU A 324 -17.23 -21.43 10.19
N ARG A 325 -16.87 -22.72 10.34
CA ARG A 325 -17.86 -23.80 10.45
C ARG A 325 -18.71 -23.67 11.71
N ARG A 326 -18.13 -23.26 12.84
CA ARG A 326 -18.87 -23.06 14.09
C ARG A 326 -19.86 -21.91 13.95
N MET A 327 -19.43 -20.76 13.45
CA MET A 327 -20.30 -19.60 13.23
C MET A 327 -21.42 -19.92 12.23
N ALA A 328 -21.11 -20.63 11.15
CA ALA A 328 -22.11 -21.03 10.15
C ALA A 328 -23.17 -21.97 10.73
N ARG A 329 -22.80 -22.86 11.67
CA ARG A 329 -23.77 -23.72 12.37
C ARG A 329 -24.64 -22.94 13.34
N SER A 330 -24.06 -22.03 14.12
CA SER A 330 -24.80 -21.21 15.08
C SER A 330 -25.87 -20.34 14.41
N ALA A 331 -25.60 -19.83 13.21
CA ALA A 331 -26.57 -19.03 12.46
C ALA A 331 -27.65 -19.84 11.71
N ALA A 332 -27.46 -21.15 11.55
CA ALA A 332 -28.44 -22.05 10.95
C ALA A 332 -29.46 -22.60 11.98
N LEU A 333 -29.22 -22.38 13.27
CA LEU A 333 -30.22 -22.65 14.31
C LEU A 333 -31.27 -21.54 14.23
N PRO A 334 -32.58 -21.87 14.15
CA PRO A 334 -33.61 -20.85 14.19
C PRO A 334 -33.43 -20.05 15.47
N SER A 335 -33.41 -18.72 15.35
CA SER A 335 -33.60 -17.84 16.49
C SER A 335 -34.93 -18.23 17.11
N ASN A 336 -34.91 -18.98 18.21
CA ASN A 336 -36.09 -19.19 19.02
C ASN A 336 -36.57 -17.78 19.42
N VAL A 337 -37.63 -17.35 18.75
CA VAL A 337 -38.44 -16.20 19.11
C VAL A 337 -38.92 -16.47 20.52
N ILE A 338 -38.44 -15.68 21.47
CA ILE A 338 -39.12 -15.48 22.75
C ILE A 338 -39.37 -13.98 22.79
N TYR A 339 -40.67 -13.64 22.76
CA TYR A 339 -41.24 -12.30 22.90
C TYR A 339 -40.79 -11.63 24.19
#